data_AF-A0A938V9P6-F1
#
_entry.id   AF-A0A938V9P6-F1
#
_cell.length_a   1.000
_cell.length_b   1.000
_cell.length_c   1.000
_cell.angle_alpha   90.00
_cell.angle_beta   90.00
_cell.angle_gamma   90.00
#
_symmetry.space_group_name_H-M   'P 1'
#
loop_
_entity.id
_entity.type
_entity.pdbx_description
1 polymer ?
#
loop_
_entity_poly.entity_id
_entity_poly.type
_entity_poly.pdbx_seq_one_letter_code
_entity_poly.pdbx_strand_id
1 'polypeptide(L)' 'GIFAWLVLQAFINIGMNIGLVPATGIPLPFISYGGSSLLINGLAVGVVLKYLNERGFMK' A
#
# COMPACT_ATOMS: atom_id res chain seq x y z
N GLY A 1 -6.11 5.70 -7.77
CA GLY A 1 -5.50 6.54 -6.72
C GLY A 1 -4.62 5.69 -5.83
N ILE A 2 -3.58 6.26 -5.21
CA ILE A 2 -2.66 5.54 -4.31
C ILE A 2 -3.41 4.81 -3.18
N PHE A 3 -4.44 5.44 -2.61
CA PHE A 3 -5.29 4.81 -1.60
C PHE A 3 -6.04 3.56 -2.12
N ALA A 4 -6.67 3.66 -3.28
CA ALA A 4 -7.36 2.52 -3.90
C ALA A 4 -6.39 1.36 -4.23
N TRP A 5 -5.16 1.67 -4.63
CA TRP A 5 -4.12 0.68 -4.89
C TRP A 5 -3.70 -0.07 -3.61
N LEU A 6 -3.51 0.65 -2.50
CA LEU A 6 -3.21 0.07 -1.18
C LEU A 6 -4.34 -0.85 -0.70
N VAL A 7 -5.59 -0.41 -0.84
CA VAL A 7 -6.78 -1.19 -0.43
C VAL A 7 -6.93 -2.45 -1.28
N LEU A 8 -6.73 -2.37 -2.60
CA LEU A 8 -6.76 -3.55 -3.48
C LEU A 8 -5.66 -4.55 -3.15
N GLN A 9 -4.42 -4.10 -2.91
CA GLN A 9 -3.34 -4.99 -2.47
C GLN A 9 -3.67 -5.68 -1.14
N ALA A 10 -4.27 -4.96 -0.18
CA ALA A 10 -4.70 -5.53 1.10
C ALA A 10 -5.83 -6.57 0.91
N PHE A 11 -6.83 -6.25 0.10
CA PHE A 11 -7.97 -7.13 -0.18
C PHE A 11 -7.55 -8.43 -0.87
N ILE A 12 -6.67 -8.35 -1.87
CA ILE A 12 -6.14 -9.53 -2.58
C ILE A 12 -5.35 -10.42 -1.63
N ASN A 13 -4.54 -9.85 -0.74
CA ASN A 13 -3.80 -10.62 0.26
C ASN A 13 -4.70 -11.32 1.29
N ILE A 14 -5.77 -10.67 1.73
CA ILE A 14 -6.78 -11.30 2.59
C ILE A 14 -7.45 -12.45 1.83
N GLY A 15 -7.81 -12.25 0.56
CA GLY A 15 -8.36 -13.28 -0.31
C GLY A 15 -7.41 -14.47 -0.54
N MET A 16 -6.09 -14.23 -0.64
CA MET A 16 -5.08 -15.28 -0.72
C MET A 16 -4.99 -16.08 0.59
N ASN A 17 -5.06 -15.42 1.76
CA ASN A 17 -5.00 -16.10 3.07
C ASN A 17 -6.26 -16.95 3.33
N ILE A 18 -7.41 -16.56 2.78
CA ILE A 18 -8.68 -17.31 2.87
C ILE A 18 -8.77 -18.38 1.76
N GLY A 19 -7.80 -18.48 0.84
CA GLY A 19 -7.78 -19.47 -0.24
C GLY A 19 -8.74 -19.18 -1.40
N LEU A 20 -9.25 -17.95 -1.50
CA LEU A 20 -10.17 -17.50 -2.56
C LEU A 20 -9.45 -17.10 -3.84
N VAL A 21 -8.18 -16.70 -3.75
CA VAL A 21 -7.38 -16.15 -4.85
C VAL A 21 -6.02 -16.85 -4.87
N PRO A 22 -5.47 -17.23 -6.04
CA PRO A 22 -4.14 -17.86 -6.10
C PRO A 22 -3.08 -16.96 -5.45
N ALA A 23 -2.15 -17.58 -4.73
CA ALA A 23 -1.07 -16.88 -4.04
C ALA A 23 -0.09 -16.24 -5.05
N THR A 24 -0.38 -15.02 -5.50
CA THR A 24 0.42 -14.28 -6.48
C THR A 24 1.66 -13.60 -5.87
N GLY A 25 1.96 -13.83 -4.59
CA GLY A 25 3.17 -13.31 -3.94
C GLY A 25 3.23 -11.78 -3.85
N ILE A 26 2.09 -11.08 -3.98
CA ILE A 26 2.06 -9.62 -3.93
C ILE A 26 2.30 -9.18 -2.47
N PRO A 27 3.40 -8.49 -2.17
CA PRO A 27 3.75 -8.11 -0.81
C PRO A 27 2.71 -7.14 -0.24
N LEU A 28 2.19 -7.45 0.95
CA LEU A 28 1.27 -6.57 1.67
C LEU A 28 1.94 -5.21 1.91
N PRO A 29 1.28 -4.10 1.57
CA PRO A 29 1.83 -2.80 1.86
C PRO A 29 2.02 -2.62 3.37
N PHE A 30 3.22 -2.20 3.77
CA PHE A 30 3.68 -1.96 5.15
C PHE A 30 3.87 -3.16 6.08
N ILE A 31 3.44 -4.37 5.72
CA ILE A 31 3.54 -5.57 6.59
C ILE A 31 4.43 -6.68 6.00
N SER A 32 4.65 -6.72 4.68
CA SER A 32 5.50 -7.74 4.08
C SER A 32 6.99 -7.47 4.30
N TYR A 33 7.75 -8.54 4.59
CA TYR A 33 9.21 -8.57 4.76
C TYR A 33 10.01 -8.30 3.47
N GLY A 34 9.37 -7.83 2.40
CA GLY A 34 10.06 -7.37 1.19
C GLY A 34 10.58 -5.94 1.37
N GLY A 35 11.86 -5.76 1.72
CA GLY A 35 12.48 -4.45 1.94
C GLY A 35 12.24 -3.44 0.79
N SER A 36 12.26 -3.90 -0.47
CA SER A 36 11.95 -3.08 -1.65
C SER A 36 10.49 -2.58 -1.69
N SER A 37 9.56 -3.38 -1.17
CA SER A 37 8.12 -3.05 -1.14
C SER A 37 7.80 -2.05 -0.03
N LEU A 38 8.55 -2.11 1.08
CA LEU A 38 8.45 -1.11 2.15
C LEU A 38 8.92 0.27 1.67
N LEU A 39 10.05 0.32 0.95
CA LEU A 39 10.59 1.56 0.37
C LEU A 39 9.62 2.21 -0.62
N ILE A 40 9.06 1.43 -1.55
CA ILE A 40 8.10 1.94 -2.55
C ILE A 40 6.82 2.45 -1.87
N ASN A 41 6.31 1.75 -0.86
CA ASN A 41 5.13 2.20 -0.12
C ASN A 41 5.40 3.44 0.74
N GLY A 42 6.59 3.55 1.34
CA GLY A 42 7.01 4.75 2.06
C GLY A 42 7.11 5.97 1.14
N LEU A 43 7.68 5.82 -0.06
CA LEU A 43 7.71 6.88 -1.06
C LEU A 43 6.31 7.28 -1.54
N ALA A 44 5.42 6.30 -1.77
CA ALA A 44 4.05 6.57 -2.17
C ALA A 44 3.28 7.37 -1.10
N VAL A 45 3.45 7.04 0.19
CA VAL A 45 2.89 7.83 1.30
C VAL A 45 3.54 9.20 1.40
N GLY A 46 4.86 9.31 1.19
CA GLY A 46 5.56 10.60 1.16
C GLY A 46 5.00 11.56 0.10
N VAL A 47 4.66 11.06 -1.08
CA VAL A 47 4.01 11.85 -2.14
C VAL A 47 2.61 12.30 -1.73
N VAL A 48 1.82 11.41 -1.11
CA VAL A 48 0.48 11.77 -0.58
C VAL A 48 0.58 12.80 0.54
N LEU A 49 1.54 12.65 1.45
CA LEU A 49 1.78 13.58 2.55
C LEU A 49 2.19 14.96 2.03
N LYS A 50 3.07 15.02 1.02
CA LYS A 50 3.45 16.25 0.33
C LYS A 50 2.23 16.93 -0.30
N TYR A 51 1.38 16.15 -0.98
CA TYR A 51 0.16 16.68 -1.59
C TYR A 51 -0.84 17.21 -0.54
N LEU A 52 -1.01 16.52 0.59
CA LEU A 52 -1.84 16.97 1.71
C LEU A 52 -1.28 18.23 2.39
N ASN A 53 0.04 18.31 2.53
CA ASN A 53 0.71 19.49 3.08
C ASN A 53 0.56 20.71 2.14
N GLU A 54 0.71 20.51 0.82
CA GLU A 54 0.48 21.56 -0.19
C GLU A 54 -0.98 22.06 -0.21
N ARG A 55 -1.94 21.20 0.14
CA ARG A 55 -3.35 21.56 0.30
C ARG A 55 -3.65 22.33 1.59
N GLY A 56 -2.65 22.61 2.43
CA GLY A 56 -2.78 23.41 3.65
C GLY A 56 -3.59 22.73 4.77
N PHE A 57 -3.75 21.40 4.71
CA PHE A 57 -4.51 20.63 5.70
C PHE A 57 -3.75 20.46 7.03
N MET A 58 -2.43 20.65 7.01
CA MET A 58 -1.55 20.67 8.19
C MET A 58 -0.99 22.08 8.43
N LYS A 59 -1.87 23.08 8.60
CA LYS A 59 -1.51 24.35 9.24
C LYS A 59 -1.93 24.32 10.70
#